data_AF-C9MZX5-F1
#
_entry.id   AF-C9MZX5-F1
#
_cell.length_a   1.000
_cell.length_b   1.000
_cell.length_c   1.000
_cell.angle_alpha   90.00
_cell.angle_beta   90.00
_cell.angle_gamma   90.00
#
_symmetry.space_group_name_H-M   'P 1'
#
loop_
_entity.id
_entity.type
_entity.pdbx_description
1 polymer ?
#
loop_
_entity_poly.entity_id
_entity_poly.type
_entity_poly.pdbx_seq_one_letter_code
_entity_poly.pdbx_strand_id
1 'polypeptide(L)'
;MEFSKKHKFFLAGFNPALPIPGTPFYERLKKEGRLLYERWWLDENFRYGKACFEPYNMTIEEFEAGILKCKVEYNRHSSIWKRLFDGAANFKHALVFLAVNYINRKEVYNKKGIKL
;
A
#
# COMPACT_ATOMS: atom_id res chain seq x y z
N MET A 1 5.46 -2.33 -6.60
CA MET A 1 6.41 -1.25 -6.20
C MET A 1 7.39 -0.90 -7.32
N GLU A 2 8.14 -1.87 -7.85
CA GLU A 2 9.21 -1.59 -8.82
C GLU A 2 8.73 -0.88 -10.09
N PHE A 3 7.54 -1.23 -10.59
CA PHE A 3 6.89 -0.50 -11.68
C PHE A 3 6.74 1.00 -11.37
N SER A 4 6.18 1.33 -10.20
CA SER A 4 5.97 2.71 -9.75
C SER A 4 7.28 3.49 -9.57
N LYS A 5 8.39 2.80 -9.20
CA LYS A 5 9.73 3.40 -9.11
C LYS A 5 10.32 3.64 -10.50
N LYS A 6 10.23 2.66 -11.40
CA LYS A 6 10.71 2.73 -12.78
C LYS A 6 10.07 3.91 -13.52
N HIS A 7 8.76 4.09 -13.36
CA HIS A 7 8.00 5.16 -13.99
C HIS A 7 7.93 6.45 -13.17
N LYS A 8 8.70 6.52 -12.06
CA LYS A 8 8.83 7.70 -11.20
C LYS A 8 7.49 8.39 -10.87
N PHE A 9 6.47 7.61 -10.52
CA PHE A 9 5.15 8.17 -10.19
C PHE A 9 5.27 9.25 -9.11
N PHE A 10 4.41 10.26 -9.17
CA PHE A 10 4.38 11.34 -8.18
C PHE A 10 4.09 10.81 -6.76
N LEU A 11 3.09 9.93 -6.67
CA LEU A 11 2.71 9.14 -5.50
C LEU A 11 2.32 7.71 -5.91
N ALA A 12 2.40 6.78 -4.96
CA ALA A 12 1.88 5.43 -5.12
C ALA A 12 1.34 4.90 -3.79
N GLY A 13 0.13 4.35 -3.82
CA GLY A 13 -0.48 3.62 -2.71
C GLY A 13 -0.27 2.11 -2.85
N PHE A 14 0.05 1.45 -1.75
CA PHE A 14 0.17 -0.01 -1.69
C PHE A 14 -0.79 -0.50 -0.61
N ASN A 15 -1.92 -1.07 -1.00
CA ASN A 15 -2.94 -1.54 -0.06
C ASN A 15 -3.23 -3.03 -0.30
N PRO A 16 -3.67 -3.77 0.71
CA PRO A 16 -4.19 -5.12 0.50
C PRO A 16 -5.33 -5.07 -0.51
N ALA A 17 -5.42 -6.09 -1.37
CA ALA A 17 -6.61 -6.28 -2.19
C ALA A 17 -7.79 -6.59 -1.26
N LEU A 18 -8.85 -5.79 -1.31
CA LEU A 18 -10.05 -6.03 -0.53
C LEU A 18 -11.04 -6.86 -1.37
N PRO A 19 -11.56 -7.98 -0.85
CA PRO A 19 -12.56 -8.77 -1.54
C PRO A 19 -13.92 -8.07 -1.41
N ILE A 20 -14.22 -7.17 -2.35
CA ILE A 20 -15.47 -6.41 -2.34
C ILE A 20 -16.66 -7.33 -2.68
N PRO A 21 -17.77 -7.28 -1.94
CA PRO A 21 -18.96 -8.11 -2.19
C PRO A 21 -19.46 -8.00 -3.63
N GLY A 22 -19.91 -9.13 -4.19
CA GLY A 22 -20.41 -9.20 -5.57
C GLY A 22 -19.33 -9.14 -6.65
N THR A 23 -18.04 -9.10 -6.29
CA THR A 23 -16.95 -9.20 -7.27
C THR A 23 -16.53 -10.66 -7.48
N PRO A 24 -16.04 -11.02 -8.69
CA PRO A 24 -15.48 -12.36 -8.92
C PRO A 24 -14.35 -12.72 -7.96
N PHE A 25 -13.61 -11.72 -7.47
CA PHE A 25 -12.55 -11.91 -6.50
C PHE A 25 -13.10 -12.36 -5.13
N TYR A 26 -14.17 -11.73 -4.65
CA TYR A 26 -14.85 -12.14 -3.41
C TYR A 26 -15.48 -13.52 -3.53
N GLU A 27 -16.24 -13.78 -4.59
CA GLU A 27 -16.91 -15.08 -4.80
C GLU A 27 -15.91 -16.23 -4.88
N ARG A 28 -14.78 -16.01 -5.56
CA ARG A 28 -13.70 -16.98 -5.61
C ARG A 28 -13.14 -17.28 -4.22
N LEU A 29 -12.76 -16.25 -3.45
CA LEU A 29 -12.20 -16.43 -2.11
C LEU A 29 -13.21 -17.09 -1.15
N LYS A 30 -14.49 -16.76 -1.28
CA LYS A 30 -15.58 -17.40 -0.52
C LYS A 30 -15.68 -18.89 -0.86
N LYS A 31 -15.71 -19.24 -2.14
CA LYS A 31 -15.76 -20.63 -2.61
C LYS A 31 -14.54 -21.44 -2.16
N GLU A 32 -13.37 -20.81 -2.12
CA GLU A 32 -12.12 -21.42 -1.67
C GLU A 32 -12.00 -21.49 -0.13
N GLY A 33 -12.93 -20.91 0.63
CA GLY A 33 -12.88 -20.89 2.09
C GLY A 33 -11.77 -20.02 2.67
N ARG A 34 -11.27 -19.03 1.90
CA ARG A 34 -10.10 -18.23 2.24
C ARG A 34 -10.42 -16.85 2.79
N LEU A 35 -11.69 -16.51 2.99
CA LEU A 35 -12.07 -15.25 3.63
C LEU A 35 -11.77 -15.34 5.14
N LEU A 36 -10.99 -14.39 5.67
CA LEU A 36 -10.75 -14.29 7.12
C LEU A 36 -11.98 -13.74 7.85
N TYR A 37 -12.79 -12.96 7.13
CA TYR A 37 -14.04 -12.39 7.61
C TYR A 37 -15.07 -12.55 6.49
N GLU A 38 -16.19 -13.22 6.78
CA GLU A 38 -17.24 -13.42 5.78
C GLU A 38 -17.83 -12.07 5.32
N ARG A 39 -18.01 -11.14 6.26
CA ARG A 39 -18.53 -9.78 6.03
C ARG A 39 -17.63 -8.72 6.64
N TRP A 40 -16.38 -8.61 6.17
CA TRP A 40 -15.37 -7.67 6.67
C TRP A 40 -15.85 -6.20 6.80
N TRP A 41 -16.83 -5.77 6.01
CA TRP A 41 -17.38 -4.40 6.03
C TRP A 41 -18.34 -4.13 7.19
N LEU A 42 -18.82 -5.17 7.87
CA LEU A 42 -19.65 -5.08 9.08
C LEU A 42 -18.93 -5.61 10.33
N ASP A 43 -17.71 -6.10 10.17
CA ASP A 43 -16.98 -6.78 11.23
C ASP A 43 -16.29 -5.75 12.15
N GLU A 44 -16.68 -5.72 13.42
CA GLU A 44 -16.15 -4.79 14.42
C GLU A 44 -14.66 -5.03 14.74
N ASN A 45 -14.14 -6.22 14.44
CA ASN A 45 -12.74 -6.57 14.66
C ASN A 45 -11.87 -6.28 13.44
N PHE A 46 -12.47 -6.07 12.26
CA PHE A 46 -11.71 -5.72 11.07
C PHE A 46 -11.07 -4.33 11.23
N ARG A 47 -9.83 -4.21 10.74
CA ARG A 47 -9.08 -2.94 10.74
C ARG A 47 -8.59 -2.66 9.33
N TYR A 48 -8.84 -1.45 8.83
CA TYR A 48 -8.41 -1.07 7.50
C TYR A 48 -6.89 -1.22 7.32
N GLY A 49 -6.48 -1.84 6.21
CA GLY A 49 -5.09 -2.14 5.93
C GLY A 49 -4.60 -3.50 6.42
N LYS A 50 -5.44 -4.28 7.11
CA LYS A 50 -5.22 -5.70 7.42
C LYS A 50 -5.68 -6.60 6.28
N ALA A 51 -5.22 -7.85 6.29
CA ALA A 51 -5.69 -8.86 5.36
C ALA A 51 -7.17 -9.18 5.59
N CYS A 52 -7.92 -9.36 4.49
CA CYS A 52 -9.30 -9.87 4.52
C CYS A 52 -9.40 -11.34 4.10
N PHE A 53 -8.30 -11.91 3.63
CA PHE A 53 -8.25 -13.26 3.08
C PHE A 53 -6.87 -13.87 3.29
N GLU A 54 -6.81 -15.20 3.32
CA GLU A 54 -5.56 -15.96 3.41
C GLU A 54 -4.91 -16.07 2.03
N PRO A 55 -3.67 -15.57 1.82
CA PRO A 55 -2.96 -15.71 0.55
C PRO A 55 -2.49 -17.16 0.31
N TYR A 56 -2.27 -17.55 -0.94
CA TYR A 56 -1.90 -18.94 -1.27
C TYR A 56 -0.46 -19.31 -0.93
N ASN A 57 0.48 -18.40 -1.21
CA ASN A 57 1.91 -18.72 -1.26
C ASN A 57 2.71 -18.00 -0.16
N MET A 58 2.02 -17.44 0.83
CA MET A 58 2.64 -16.72 1.95
C MET A 58 1.66 -16.69 3.11
N THR A 59 2.16 -16.51 4.32
CA THR A 59 1.29 -16.32 5.49
C THR A 59 0.63 -14.94 5.47
N ILE A 60 -0.38 -14.74 6.32
CA ILE A 60 -1.04 -13.45 6.50
C ILE A 60 -0.03 -12.39 6.97
N GLU A 61 0.87 -12.77 7.88
CA GLU A 61 1.91 -11.91 8.43
C GLU A 61 2.91 -11.48 7.34
N GLU A 62 3.34 -12.41 6.49
CA GLU A 62 4.23 -12.13 5.37
C GLU A 62 3.57 -11.19 4.35
N PHE A 63 2.29 -11.39 4.07
CA PHE A 63 1.51 -10.53 3.18
C PHE A 63 1.40 -9.10 3.72
N GLU A 64 1.01 -8.94 4.98
CA GLU A 64 0.90 -7.63 5.63
C GLU A 64 2.27 -6.93 5.73
N ALA A 65 3.32 -7.67 6.12
CA ALA A 65 4.68 -7.17 6.18
C ALA A 65 5.20 -6.74 4.79
N GLY A 66 4.85 -7.48 3.73
CA GLY A 66 5.21 -7.15 2.35
C GLY A 66 4.58 -5.83 1.87
N ILE A 67 3.30 -5.61 2.17
CA ILE A 67 2.61 -4.34 1.89
C ILE A 67 3.29 -3.20 2.64
N LEU A 68 3.58 -3.44 3.92
CA LEU A 68 4.23 -2.46 4.77
C LEU A 68 5.64 -2.09 4.27
N LYS A 69 6.41 -3.09 3.83
CA LYS A 69 7.72 -2.93 3.20
C LYS A 69 7.59 -2.07 1.95
N CYS A 70 6.61 -2.33 1.08
CA CYS A 70 6.37 -1.51 -0.10
C CYS A 70 6.11 -0.04 0.25
N LYS A 71 5.27 0.23 1.25
CA LYS A 71 5.00 1.61 1.72
C LYS A 71 6.28 2.31 2.21
N VAL A 72 7.13 1.63 2.98
CA VAL A 72 8.39 2.21 3.49
C VAL A 72 9.38 2.45 2.38
N GLU A 73 9.71 1.40 1.63
CA GLU A 73 10.76 1.44 0.62
C GLU A 73 10.47 2.47 -0.46
N TYR A 74 9.19 2.61 -0.84
CA TYR A 74 8.78 3.61 -1.83
C TYR A 74 8.93 5.04 -1.32
N ASN A 75 8.68 5.26 -0.01
CA ASN A 75 8.75 6.57 0.64
C ASN A 75 10.11 6.86 1.31
N ARG A 76 11.15 6.03 1.10
CA ARG A 76 12.52 6.35 1.53
C ARG A 76 13.04 7.61 0.84
N HIS A 77 13.88 8.39 1.53
CA HIS A 77 14.48 9.61 0.96
C HIS A 77 15.17 9.32 -0.37
N SER A 78 15.98 8.27 -0.46
CA SER A 78 16.66 7.86 -1.71
C SER A 78 15.69 7.60 -2.87
N SER A 79 14.54 6.96 -2.61
CA SER A 79 13.49 6.74 -3.60
C SER A 79 12.83 8.05 -4.04
N ILE A 80 12.52 8.95 -3.09
CA ILE A 80 11.93 10.27 -3.38
C ILE A 80 12.89 11.11 -4.25
N TRP A 81 14.18 11.18 -3.88
CA TRP A 81 15.19 11.92 -4.64
C TRP A 81 15.35 11.38 -6.06
N LYS A 82 15.40 10.05 -6.23
CA LYS A 82 15.48 9.44 -7.57
C LYS A 82 14.26 9.77 -8.45
N ARG A 83 13.07 9.87 -7.84
CA ARG A 83 11.82 10.22 -8.55
C ARG A 83 11.71 11.72 -8.84
N LEU A 84 12.26 12.59 -7.99
CA LEU A 84 12.24 14.05 -8.19
C LEU A 84 12.86 14.46 -9.53
N PHE A 85 13.97 13.84 -9.92
CA PHE A 85 14.66 14.12 -11.19
C PHE A 85 13.97 13.46 -12.41
N ASP A 86 12.65 13.41 -12.39
CA ASP A 86 11.86 13.25 -13.61
C ASP A 86 11.57 14.62 -14.21
N GLY A 87 12.26 14.96 -15.31
CA GLY A 87 12.14 16.28 -15.94
C GLY A 87 10.78 16.54 -16.60
N ALA A 88 10.04 15.48 -16.94
CA ALA A 88 8.77 15.60 -17.64
C ALA A 88 7.61 15.94 -16.69
N ALA A 89 7.58 15.32 -15.51
CA ALA A 89 6.47 15.42 -14.55
C ALA A 89 6.85 16.02 -13.19
N ASN A 90 7.85 15.45 -12.49
CA ASN A 90 8.06 15.77 -11.07
C ASN A 90 8.90 17.02 -10.85
N PHE A 91 9.96 17.23 -11.64
CA PHE A 91 10.90 18.34 -11.43
C PHE A 91 10.25 19.71 -11.69
N LYS A 92 9.32 19.77 -12.67
CA LYS A 92 8.52 20.99 -12.95
C LYS A 92 7.67 21.44 -11.76
N HIS A 93 7.30 20.50 -10.88
CA HIS A 93 6.51 20.75 -9.68
C HIS A 93 7.28 20.33 -8.41
N ALA A 94 8.60 20.55 -8.40
CA ALA A 94 9.50 20.06 -7.35
C ALA A 94 9.06 20.40 -5.92
N LEU A 95 8.60 21.63 -5.67
CA LEU A 95 8.14 22.06 -4.35
C LEU A 95 6.91 21.26 -3.89
N VAL A 96 5.91 21.10 -4.76
CA VAL A 96 4.70 20.32 -4.48
C VAL A 96 5.05 18.85 -4.30
N PHE A 97 5.92 18.32 -5.17
CA PHE A 97 6.41 16.94 -5.09
C PHE A 97 7.06 16.65 -3.75
N LEU A 98 8.00 17.50 -3.32
CA LEU A 98 8.72 17.35 -2.05
C LEU A 98 7.78 17.47 -0.85
N ALA A 99 6.89 18.47 -0.86
CA ALA A 99 5.92 18.68 0.23
C ALA A 99 4.98 17.47 0.40
N VAL A 100 4.37 17.02 -0.71
CA VAL A 100 3.42 15.89 -0.69
C VAL A 100 4.11 14.58 -0.33
N ASN A 101 5.31 14.31 -0.85
CA ASN A 101 6.05 13.11 -0.49
C ASN A 101 6.56 13.13 0.97
N TYR A 102 6.88 14.32 1.52
CA TYR A 102 7.21 14.47 2.94
C TYR A 102 5.99 14.16 3.83
N ILE A 103 4.83 14.72 3.52
CA ILE A 103 3.57 14.47 4.26
C ILE A 103 3.23 12.98 4.20
N ASN A 104 3.25 12.38 3.01
CA ASN A 104 2.94 10.96 2.83
C ASN A 104 3.94 10.05 3.56
N ARG A 105 5.24 10.37 3.51
CA ARG A 105 6.26 9.67 4.29
C ARG A 105 5.95 9.77 5.78
N LYS A 106 5.63 10.96 6.28
CA LYS A 106 5.29 11.16 7.70
C LYS A 106 4.09 10.34 8.11
N GLU A 107 3.05 10.32 7.31
CA GLU A 107 1.85 9.52 7.56
C GLU A 107 2.14 8.02 7.59
N VAL A 108 2.93 7.51 6.63
CA VAL A 108 3.33 6.10 6.58
C VAL A 108 4.10 5.69 7.84
N TYR A 109 4.95 6.56 8.39
CA TYR A 109 5.73 6.29 9.59
C TYR A 109 4.90 6.42 10.87
N ASN A 110 4.05 7.45 10.96
CA ASN A 110 3.15 7.63 12.09
C ASN A 110 2.14 6.47 12.22
N LYS A 111 1.58 5.98 11.10
CA LYS A 111 0.67 4.82 11.09
C LYS A 111 1.34 3.51 11.56
N LYS A 112 2.67 3.49 11.69
CA LYS A 112 3.44 2.36 12.24
C LYS A 112 3.77 2.52 13.73
N GLY A 113 3.49 3.67 14.33
CA GLY A 113 4.04 4.03 15.65
C GLY A 113 5.56 4.28 15.63
N ILE A 114 6.16 4.50 14.46
CA ILE A 114 7.60 4.81 14.32
C ILE A 114 7.74 6.34 14.28
N LYS A 115 8.43 6.93 15.26
CA LYS A 115 8.80 8.35 15.20
C LYS A 115 9.78 8.59 14.06
N LEU A 116 9.53 9.65 13.29
CA LEU A 116 10.44 10.18 12.26
C LEU A 116 11.70 10.76 12.88
#